data_AF-A0A9C8FVI6-F1
#
_entry.id   AF-A0A9C8FVI6-F1
#
_cell.length_a   1.000
_cell.length_b   1.000
_cell.length_c   1.000
_cell.angle_alpha   90.00
_cell.angle_beta   90.00
_cell.angle_gamma   90.00
#
_symmetry.space_group_name_H-M   'P 1'
#
loop_
_entity.id
_entity.type
_entity.pdbx_description
1 polymer ?
#
loop_
_entity_poly.entity_id
_entity_poly.type
_entity_poly.pdbx_seq_one_letter_code
_entity_poly.pdbx_strand_id
1 'polypeptide(L)'
;MVSYYFNIGLIYFVIGFTIAMLTYFVFKKDVIGHFVGALIVGLFGSFLGGVLEYFFADIIELLSNLNNAVNIFPPIITSFVLMWLFVKASERGDTDE
;
A
#
# COMPACT_ATOMS: atom_id res chain seq x y z
N MET A 1 7.05 27.35 7.21
CA MET A 1 6.42 26.75 6.01
C MET A 1 7.37 25.84 5.23
N VAL A 2 8.56 26.29 4.82
CA VAL A 2 9.52 25.46 4.05
C VAL A 2 9.84 24.11 4.72
N SER A 3 10.12 24.10 6.03
CA SER A 3 10.39 22.86 6.78
C SER A 3 9.21 21.87 6.80
N TYR A 4 7.96 22.36 6.78
CA TYR A 4 6.77 21.50 6.82
C TYR A 4 6.60 20.71 5.51
N TYR A 5 6.59 21.41 4.37
CA TYR A 5 6.49 20.77 3.06
C TYR A 5 7.70 19.91 2.73
N PHE A 6 8.89 20.30 3.19
CA PHE A 6 10.10 19.51 3.05
C PHE A 6 10.02 18.19 3.83
N ASN A 7 9.51 18.21 5.07
CA ASN A 7 9.29 16.99 5.85
C ASN A 7 8.28 16.06 5.20
N ILE A 8 7.18 16.59 4.65
CA ILE A 8 6.19 15.78 3.90
C ILE A 8 6.86 15.12 2.69
N GLY A 9 7.62 15.88 1.90
CA GLY A 9 8.36 15.35 0.75
C GLY A 9 9.36 14.26 1.15
N LEU A 10 10.04 14.42 2.28
CA LEU A 10 10.95 13.41 2.85
C LEU A 10 10.22 12.13 3.24
N ILE A 11 9.05 12.24 3.89
CA ILE A 11 8.24 11.07 4.25
C ILE A 11 7.83 10.30 3.00
N TYR A 12 7.31 10.98 1.97
CA TYR A 12 6.96 10.33 0.71
C TYR A 12 8.17 9.74 -0.01
N PHE A 13 9.32 10.40 0.06
CA PHE A 13 10.57 9.84 -0.46
C PHE A 13 10.93 8.52 0.24
N VAL A 14 10.89 8.50 1.58
CA VAL A 14 11.20 7.32 2.38
C VAL A 14 10.22 6.17 2.07
N ILE A 15 8.92 6.46 1.98
CA ILE A 15 7.89 5.47 1.64
C ILE A 15 8.14 4.90 0.24
N GLY A 16 8.25 5.77 -0.77
CA GLY A 16 8.48 5.37 -2.16
C GLY A 16 9.77 4.57 -2.34
N PHE A 17 10.84 4.99 -1.66
CA PHE A 17 12.12 4.28 -1.65
C PHE A 17 12.00 2.89 -1.00
N THR A 18 11.30 2.79 0.13
CA THR A 18 11.08 1.52 0.83
C THR A 18 10.31 0.53 -0.04
N ILE A 19 9.24 0.99 -0.72
CA ILE A 19 8.46 0.15 -1.64
C ILE A 19 9.32 -0.33 -2.82
N ALA A 20 10.15 0.54 -3.38
CA ALA A 20 11.08 0.17 -4.45
C ALA A 20 12.08 -0.91 -4.01
N MET A 21 12.65 -0.76 -2.81
CA MET A 21 13.55 -1.77 -2.23
C MET A 21 12.83 -3.12 -2.03
N LEU A 22 11.63 -3.12 -1.44
CA LEU A 22 10.85 -4.34 -1.25
C LEU A 22 10.54 -5.03 -2.59
N THR A 23 10.13 -4.27 -3.59
CA THR A 23 9.77 -4.81 -4.91
C THR A 23 10.97 -5.45 -5.60
N TYR A 24 12.12 -4.79 -5.60
CA TYR A 24 13.29 -5.25 -6.32
C TYR A 24 14.05 -6.35 -5.56
N PHE A 25 14.29 -6.18 -4.25
CA PHE A 25 15.12 -7.11 -3.48
C PHE A 25 14.34 -8.26 -2.85
N VAL A 26 13.13 -8.01 -2.32
CA VAL A 26 12.35 -9.04 -1.61
C VAL A 26 11.52 -9.86 -2.59
N PHE A 27 10.74 -9.20 -3.45
CA PHE A 27 9.90 -9.91 -4.41
C PHE A 27 10.68 -10.40 -5.64
N LYS A 28 11.93 -9.94 -5.83
CA LYS A 28 12.80 -10.29 -6.96
C LYS A 28 12.08 -10.18 -8.31
N LYS A 29 11.12 -9.26 -8.41
CA LYS A 29 10.41 -9.00 -9.67
C LYS A 29 11.31 -8.14 -10.52
N ASP A 30 11.63 -8.64 -11.71
CA ASP A 30 12.37 -7.85 -12.67
C ASP A 30 11.44 -6.79 -13.25
N VAL A 31 11.65 -5.55 -12.83
CA VAL A 31 10.81 -4.40 -13.21
C VAL A 31 11.48 -3.71 -14.39
N ILE A 32 10.70 -3.12 -15.31
CA ILE A 32 11.25 -2.36 -16.44
C ILE A 32 12.17 -1.26 -15.90
N GLY A 33 13.45 -1.28 -16.30
CA GLY A 33 14.47 -0.37 -15.76
C GLY A 33 15.12 -0.83 -14.45
N HIS A 34 14.94 -2.11 -14.07
CA HIS A 34 15.50 -2.73 -12.87
C HIS A 34 15.19 -1.91 -11.60
N PHE A 35 16.20 -1.70 -10.75
CA PHE A 35 16.06 -0.93 -9.53
C PHE A 35 15.70 0.54 -9.78
N VAL A 36 16.25 1.16 -10.83
CA VAL A 36 16.00 2.58 -11.14
C VAL A 36 14.55 2.78 -11.55
N GLY A 37 14.01 1.88 -12.36
CA GLY A 37 12.59 1.88 -12.72
C GLY A 37 11.69 1.71 -11.50
N ALA A 38 12.00 0.74 -10.64
CA ALA A 38 11.28 0.55 -9.38
C ALA A 38 11.34 1.78 -8.47
N LEU A 39 12.48 2.47 -8.41
CA LEU A 39 12.68 3.67 -7.60
C LEU A 39 11.86 4.85 -8.12
N ILE A 40 11.89 5.09 -9.44
CA ILE A 40 11.07 6.15 -10.05
C ILE A 40 9.59 5.86 -9.78
N VAL A 41 9.11 4.66 -10.10
CA VAL A 41 7.71 4.28 -9.91
C VAL A 41 7.30 4.36 -8.43
N GLY A 42 8.16 3.90 -7.51
CA GLY A 42 7.90 3.98 -6.07
C GLY A 42 7.78 5.42 -5.57
N LEU A 43 8.67 6.31 -6.02
CA LEU A 43 8.60 7.73 -5.67
C LEU A 43 7.33 8.38 -6.24
N PHE A 44 7.08 8.24 -7.54
CA PHE A 44 5.86 8.76 -8.16
C PHE A 44 4.59 8.22 -7.50
N GLY A 45 4.57 6.93 -7.19
CA GLY A 45 3.47 6.27 -6.49
C GLY A 45 3.23 6.86 -5.09
N SER A 46 4.29 7.14 -4.32
CA SER A 46 4.13 7.76 -3.01
C SER A 46 3.59 9.19 -3.09
N PHE A 47 4.04 9.98 -4.06
CA PHE A 47 3.51 11.34 -4.25
C PHE A 47 2.05 11.31 -4.73
N LEU A 48 1.70 10.40 -5.66
CA LEU A 48 0.31 10.20 -6.09
C LEU A 48 -0.58 9.73 -4.94
N GLY A 49 -0.07 8.87 -4.05
CA GLY A 49 -0.77 8.44 -2.84
C GLY A 49 -1.16 9.62 -1.95
N GLY A 50 -0.24 10.54 -1.68
CA GLY A 50 -0.53 11.76 -0.91
C GLY A 50 -1.54 12.69 -1.59
N VAL A 51 -1.54 12.75 -2.93
CA VAL A 51 -2.57 13.48 -3.69
C VAL A 51 -3.93 12.81 -3.53
N LEU A 52 -4.01 11.49 -3.68
CA LEU A 52 -5.26 10.75 -3.50
C LEU A 52 -5.80 10.90 -2.07
N GLU A 53 -4.95 10.83 -1.06
CA GLU A 53 -5.35 11.07 0.33
C GLU A 53 -5.97 12.45 0.49
N TYR A 54 -5.34 13.49 -0.08
CA TYR A 54 -5.88 14.85 -0.03
C TYR A 54 -7.25 14.96 -0.72
N PHE A 55 -7.44 14.32 -1.88
CA PHE A 55 -8.71 14.37 -2.61
C PHE A 55 -9.83 13.56 -1.95
N PHE A 56 -9.50 12.46 -1.28
CA PHE A 56 -10.47 11.54 -0.66
C PHE A 56 -10.50 11.64 0.87
N ALA A 57 -9.86 12.67 1.46
CA ALA A 57 -9.69 12.82 2.90
C ALA A 57 -11.02 12.67 3.65
N ASP A 58 -12.06 13.37 3.21
CA ASP A 58 -13.39 13.34 3.84
C ASP A 58 -14.02 11.93 3.82
N ILE A 59 -13.82 11.20 2.72
CA ILE A 59 -14.34 9.83 2.56
C ILE A 59 -13.55 8.88 3.45
N ILE A 60 -12.22 8.99 3.45
CA ILE A 60 -11.34 8.18 4.30
C ILE A 60 -11.65 8.44 5.77
N GLU A 61 -11.84 9.70 6.17
CA GLU A 61 -12.20 10.08 7.54
C GLU A 61 -13.53 9.45 7.95
N LEU A 62 -14.58 9.58 7.12
CA LEU A 62 -15.90 8.99 7.36
C LEU A 62 -15.83 7.46 7.50
N LEU A 63 -15.02 6.78 6.69
CA LEU A 63 -14.85 5.33 6.73
C LEU A 63 -13.95 4.90 7.92
N SER A 64 -12.95 5.69 8.27
CA SER A 64 -12.02 5.40 9.37
C SER A 64 -12.61 5.66 10.76
N ASN A 65 -13.68 6.45 10.84
CA ASN A 65 -14.35 6.79 12.09
C ASN A 65 -15.87 6.61 11.98
N LEU A 66 -16.30 5.45 11.45
CA LEU A 66 -17.70 5.13 11.27
C LEU A 66 -18.41 5.13 12.64
N ASN A 67 -19.47 5.94 12.75
CA ASN A 67 -20.24 6.13 13.98
C ASN A 67 -19.38 6.52 15.20
N ASN A 68 -18.27 7.26 14.99
CA ASN A 68 -17.33 7.68 16.03
C ASN A 68 -16.68 6.54 16.84
N ALA A 69 -16.67 5.31 16.31
CA ALA A 69 -16.25 4.14 17.08
C ALA A 69 -15.49 3.09 16.27
N VAL A 70 -15.74 2.99 14.96
CA VAL A 70 -15.26 1.85 14.18
C VAL A 70 -14.50 2.29 12.94
N ASN A 71 -13.23 1.89 12.88
CA ASN A 71 -12.44 1.95 11.66
C ASN A 71 -12.69 0.69 10.84
N ILE A 72 -13.23 0.85 9.63
CA ILE A 72 -13.58 -0.28 8.78
C ILE A 72 -12.39 -0.85 7.99
N PHE A 73 -11.27 -0.14 7.89
CA PHE A 73 -10.13 -0.60 7.09
C PHE A 73 -9.49 -1.90 7.64
N PRO A 74 -9.17 -2.01 8.94
CA PRO A 74 -8.64 -3.26 9.51
C PRO A 74 -9.52 -4.50 9.28
N PRO A 75 -10.84 -4.50 9.55
CA PRO A 75 -11.68 -5.67 9.32
C PRO A 75 -11.83 -6.00 7.83
N ILE A 76 -11.87 -5.02 6.91
CA ILE A 76 -11.89 -5.27 5.47
C ILE A 76 -10.59 -5.98 5.03
N ILE A 77 -9.42 -5.45 5.42
CA ILE A 77 -8.12 -6.04 5.07
C ILE A 77 -8.01 -7.45 5.64
N THR A 78 -8.38 -7.63 6.91
CA THR A 78 -8.31 -8.93 7.59
C THR A 78 -9.22 -9.95 6.91
N SER A 79 -10.45 -9.56 6.58
CA SER A 79 -11.40 -10.44 5.88
C SER A 79 -10.87 -10.85 4.51
N PHE A 80 -10.28 -9.91 3.76
CA PHE A 80 -9.68 -10.21 2.45
C PHE A 80 -8.51 -11.19 2.56
N VAL A 81 -7.59 -10.98 3.51
CA VAL A 81 -6.44 -11.87 3.74
C VAL A 81 -6.91 -13.27 4.14
N LEU A 82 -7.85 -13.38 5.07
CA LEU A 82 -8.40 -14.67 5.50
C LEU A 82 -9.12 -15.40 4.37
N MET A 83 -9.90 -14.68 3.57
CA MET A 83 -10.56 -15.27 2.38
C MET A 83 -9.53 -15.77 1.37
N TRP A 84 -8.49 -14.98 1.08
CA TRP A 84 -7.42 -15.38 0.17
C TRP A 84 -6.69 -16.64 0.65
N LEU A 85 -6.40 -16.73 1.96
CA LEU A 85 -5.80 -17.92 2.56
C LEU A 85 -6.73 -19.13 2.49
N PHE A 86 -8.03 -18.94 2.74
CA PHE A 86 -9.03 -20.01 2.65
C PHE A 86 -9.13 -20.57 1.23
N VAL A 87 -9.23 -19.71 0.20
CA VAL A 87 -9.25 -20.13 -1.21
C VAL A 87 -7.99 -20.95 -1.54
N LYS A 88 -6.82 -20.44 -1.17
CA LYS A 88 -5.54 -21.11 -1.43
C LYS A 88 -5.42 -22.46 -0.72
N ALA A 89 -5.99 -22.59 0.48
CA ALA A 89 -6.02 -23.86 1.20
C ALA A 89 -7.00 -24.85 0.56
N SER A 90 -8.16 -24.37 0.12
CA SER A 90 -9.20 -25.20 -0.53
C SER A 90 -8.73 -25.76 -1.87
N GLU A 91 -8.08 -24.97 -2.71
CA GLU A 91 -7.54 -25.42 -4.01
C GLU A 91 -6.51 -26.56 -3.84
N ARG A 92 -5.78 -26.56 -2.72
CA ARG A 92 -4.75 -27.56 -2.45
C ARG A 92 -5.34 -28.88 -1.95
N GLY A 93 -6.44 -28.84 -1.20
CA GLY A 93 -7.14 -30.05 -0.74
C GLY A 93 -7.79 -30.83 -1.88
N ASP A 94 -8.23 -30.15 -2.94
CA ASP A 94 -8.89 -30.74 -4.12
C ASP A 94 -7.88 -31.42 -5.08
N THR A 95 -6.58 -31.20 -4.89
CA THR A 95 -5.51 -31.81 -5.72
C THR A 95 -4.89 -33.06 -5.07
N ASP A 96 -5.19 -33.29 -3.79
CA ASP A 96 -4.67 -34.41 -2.99
C ASP A 96 -5.67 -35.59 -2.88
N GLU A 97 -6.83 -35.51 -3.56
CA GLU A 97 -7.78 -36.63 -3.83
C GLU A 97 -7.56 -37.24 -5.23
#